data_AF-A0A151EGP6-F1
#
_entry.id   AF-A0A151EGP6-F1
#
_cell.length_a   1.000
_cell.length_b   1.000
_cell.length_c   1.000
_cell.angle_alpha   90.00
_cell.angle_beta   90.00
_cell.angle_gamma   90.00
#
_symmetry.space_group_name_H-M   'P 1'
#
loop_
_entity.id
_entity.type
_entity.pdbx_description
1 polymer ?
#
loop_
_entity_poly.entity_id
_entity_poly.type
_entity_poly.pdbx_seq_one_letter_code
_entity_poly.pdbx_strand_id
1 'polypeptide(L)'
;MKTTAILELMVRDHNRLFEYLKDVENNLGSEFGYLSNSFNTFQWNLEKHFFVEERAIFISYKPDEPDKKYDFFSDLMDQHAEILGIIEELRKKLQKREPLDLNELKRLLVKHKTFEEKSIYPVIDQEIGEGEKRFIIDRIQDIRL
;
A
#
# COMPACT_ATOMS: atom_id res chain seq x y z
N MET A 1 -13.97 20.49 -13.69
CA MET A 1 -13.61 19.94 -12.37
C MET A 1 -12.12 19.67 -12.40
N LYS A 2 -11.35 20.06 -11.38
CA LYS A 2 -9.96 19.61 -11.27
C LYS A 2 -9.98 18.11 -11.01
N THR A 3 -9.32 17.33 -11.85
CA THR A 3 -9.13 15.89 -11.63
C THR A 3 -8.33 15.70 -10.33
N THR A 4 -8.83 14.92 -9.38
CA THR A 4 -8.10 14.57 -8.15
C THR A 4 -6.77 13.92 -8.55
N ALA A 5 -5.66 14.27 -7.90
CA ALA A 5 -4.37 13.67 -8.22
C ALA A 5 -4.30 12.21 -7.74
N ILE A 6 -3.57 11.35 -8.45
CA ILE A 6 -3.31 9.96 -7.99
C ILE A 6 -2.61 10.01 -6.63
N LEU A 7 -1.62 10.89 -6.49
CA LEU A 7 -0.94 11.17 -5.23
C LEU A 7 -1.93 11.45 -4.08
N GLU A 8 -2.92 12.31 -4.30
CA GLU A 8 -3.88 12.69 -3.25
C GLU A 8 -4.73 11.49 -2.79
N LEU A 9 -5.13 10.63 -3.73
CA LEU A 9 -5.92 9.42 -3.41
C LEU A 9 -5.10 8.38 -2.64
N MET A 10 -3.84 8.20 -3.02
CA MET A 10 -2.96 7.21 -2.41
C MET A 10 -2.43 7.67 -1.05
N VAL A 11 -2.13 8.97 -0.86
CA VAL A 11 -1.81 9.54 0.46
C VAL A 11 -2.94 9.29 1.46
N ARG A 12 -4.20 9.44 1.03
CA ARG A 12 -5.36 9.13 1.88
C ARG A 12 -5.44 7.65 2.22
N ASP A 13 -5.12 6.78 1.26
CA ASP A 13 -5.10 5.34 1.46
C ASP A 13 -4.00 4.94 2.46
N HIS A 14 -2.79 5.47 2.30
CA HIS A 14 -1.70 5.30 3.24
C HIS A 14 -2.07 5.73 4.65
N ASN A 15 -2.66 6.92 4.82
CA ASN A 15 -3.07 7.38 6.15
C ASN A 15 -4.04 6.39 6.81
N ARG A 16 -4.98 5.83 6.04
CA ARG A 16 -5.92 4.82 6.53
C ARG A 16 -5.24 3.49 6.87
N LEU A 17 -4.24 3.06 6.09
CA LEU A 17 -3.43 1.88 6.45
C LEU A 17 -2.69 2.05 7.78
N PHE A 18 -2.13 3.24 8.01
CA PHE A 18 -1.45 3.54 9.28
C PHE A 18 -2.43 3.64 10.46
N GLU A 19 -3.69 4.03 10.24
CA GLU A 19 -4.74 3.94 11.25
C GLU A 19 -5.01 2.47 11.64
N TYR A 20 -5.18 1.57 10.66
CA TYR A 20 -5.35 0.14 10.95
C TYR A 20 -4.14 -0.45 11.65
N LEU A 21 -2.92 -0.07 11.26
CA LEU A 21 -1.70 -0.54 11.94
C LEU A 21 -1.66 -0.06 13.40
N LYS A 22 -2.05 1.19 13.66
CA LYS A 22 -2.18 1.73 15.01
C LYS A 22 -3.22 0.97 15.83
N ASP A 23 -4.31 0.51 15.22
CA ASP A 23 -5.28 -0.35 15.89
C ASP A 23 -4.68 -1.70 16.28
N VAL A 24 -3.78 -2.28 15.46
CA VAL A 24 -3.00 -3.47 15.87
C VAL A 24 -2.13 -3.15 17.08
N GLU A 25 -1.41 -2.02 17.05
CA GLU A 25 -0.56 -1.58 18.16
C GLU A 25 -1.33 -1.42 19.48
N ASN A 26 -2.50 -0.79 19.42
CA ASN A 26 -3.36 -0.58 20.59
C ASN A 26 -3.90 -1.89 21.17
N ASN A 27 -4.01 -2.93 20.36
CA ASN A 27 -4.47 -4.26 20.77
C ASN A 27 -3.31 -5.21 21.13
N LEU A 28 -2.05 -4.78 21.10
CA LEU A 28 -0.95 -5.60 21.61
C LEU A 28 -1.14 -5.88 23.11
N GLY A 29 -1.06 -7.16 23.49
CA GLY A 29 -1.31 -7.60 24.87
C GLY A 29 -2.79 -7.67 25.28
N SER A 30 -3.72 -7.31 24.39
CA SER A 30 -5.16 -7.54 24.59
C SER A 30 -5.51 -9.03 24.40
N GLU A 31 -6.78 -9.38 24.64
CA GLU A 31 -7.25 -10.74 24.36
C GLU A 31 -7.05 -11.09 22.88
N PHE A 32 -6.71 -12.35 22.62
CA PHE A 32 -6.39 -12.86 21.27
C PHE A 32 -7.40 -12.46 20.20
N GLY A 33 -8.70 -12.44 20.52
CA GLY A 33 -9.75 -12.05 19.57
C GLY A 33 -9.62 -10.61 19.07
N TYR A 34 -9.32 -9.65 19.96
CA TYR A 34 -9.15 -8.24 19.57
C TYR A 34 -7.90 -8.04 18.73
N LEU A 35 -6.77 -8.57 19.18
CA LEU A 35 -5.53 -8.50 18.41
C LEU A 35 -5.69 -9.17 17.04
N SER A 36 -6.27 -10.37 16.98
CA SER A 36 -6.46 -11.09 15.72
C SER A 36 -7.37 -10.34 14.75
N ASN A 37 -8.45 -9.73 15.24
CA ASN A 37 -9.36 -8.95 14.41
C ASN A 37 -8.70 -7.70 13.85
N SER A 38 -7.97 -6.94 14.68
CA SER A 38 -7.21 -5.77 14.22
C SER A 38 -6.14 -6.14 13.19
N PHE A 39 -5.40 -7.23 13.42
CA PHE A 39 -4.36 -7.71 12.50
C PHE A 39 -4.93 -8.15 11.15
N ASN A 40 -6.02 -8.93 11.16
CA ASN A 40 -6.70 -9.35 9.93
C ASN A 40 -7.24 -8.17 9.14
N THR A 41 -7.80 -7.17 9.84
CA THR A 41 -8.29 -5.93 9.21
C THR A 41 -7.15 -5.17 8.55
N PHE A 42 -6.04 -4.97 9.25
CA PHE A 42 -4.86 -4.32 8.71
C PHE A 42 -4.29 -5.07 7.50
N GLN A 43 -4.07 -6.39 7.62
CA GLN A 43 -3.55 -7.20 6.52
C GLN A 43 -4.43 -7.15 5.28
N TRP A 44 -5.75 -7.32 5.44
CA TRP A 44 -6.69 -7.26 4.32
C TRP A 44 -6.61 -5.92 3.58
N ASN A 45 -6.55 -4.81 4.31
CA ASN A 45 -6.47 -3.49 3.69
C ASN A 45 -5.11 -3.24 3.04
N LEU A 46 -4.02 -3.76 3.62
CA LEU A 46 -2.68 -3.69 3.02
C LEU A 46 -2.60 -4.47 1.70
N GLU A 47 -3.13 -5.69 1.66
CA GLU A 47 -3.19 -6.48 0.43
C GLU A 47 -4.08 -5.82 -0.63
N LYS A 48 -5.22 -5.23 -0.20
CA LYS A 48 -6.09 -4.45 -1.09
C LYS A 48 -5.37 -3.22 -1.66
N HIS A 49 -4.54 -2.55 -0.86
CA HIS A 49 -3.73 -1.42 -1.29
C HIS A 49 -2.74 -1.81 -2.39
N PHE A 50 -1.90 -2.82 -2.16
CA PHE A 50 -0.97 -3.32 -3.19
C PHE A 50 -1.70 -3.76 -4.45
N PHE A 51 -2.86 -4.42 -4.30
CA PHE A 51 -3.68 -4.80 -5.45
C PHE A 51 -4.18 -3.59 -6.25
N VAL A 52 -4.57 -2.50 -5.59
CA VAL A 52 -4.96 -1.25 -6.26
C VAL A 52 -3.80 -0.72 -7.09
N GLU A 53 -2.60 -0.66 -6.52
CA GLU A 53 -1.42 -0.13 -7.20
C GLU A 53 -1.06 -0.97 -8.42
N GLU A 54 -0.92 -2.27 -8.22
CA GLU A 54 -0.54 -3.21 -9.27
C GLU A 54 -1.57 -3.23 -10.40
N ARG A 55 -2.87 -3.22 -10.06
CA ARG A 55 -3.94 -3.46 -11.03
C ARG A 55 -4.55 -2.20 -11.64
N ALA A 56 -4.52 -1.07 -10.92
CA ALA A 56 -5.05 0.19 -11.42
C ALA A 56 -3.94 1.10 -11.93
N ILE A 57 -2.79 1.16 -11.23
CA ILE A 57 -1.72 2.12 -11.55
C ILE A 57 -0.67 1.47 -12.46
N PHE A 58 0.01 0.41 -12.02
CA PHE A 58 1.19 -0.11 -12.71
C PHE A 58 0.87 -0.68 -14.10
N ILE A 59 -0.26 -1.37 -14.24
CA ILE A 59 -0.73 -1.89 -15.52
C ILE A 59 -1.13 -0.77 -16.48
N SER A 60 -1.75 0.29 -15.96
CA SER A 60 -2.34 1.36 -16.79
C SER A 60 -1.32 2.42 -17.19
N TYR A 61 -0.28 2.63 -16.39
CA TYR A 61 0.78 3.58 -16.69
C TYR A 61 1.66 3.10 -17.85
N LYS A 62 1.78 3.92 -18.89
CA LYS A 62 2.52 3.65 -20.13
C LYS A 62 3.44 4.85 -20.44
N PRO A 63 4.66 4.90 -19.90
CA PRO A 63 5.57 5.99 -20.19
C PRO A 63 6.08 5.92 -21.63
N ASP A 64 6.45 7.08 -22.17
CA ASP A 64 7.10 7.21 -23.48
C ASP A 64 8.46 6.51 -23.53
N GLU A 65 9.15 6.40 -22.39
CA GLU A 65 10.40 5.65 -22.19
C GLU A 65 10.11 4.35 -21.42
N PRO A 66 10.06 3.18 -22.08
CA PRO A 66 9.67 1.92 -21.45
C PRO A 66 10.58 1.50 -20.30
N ASP A 67 11.87 1.82 -20.36
CA ASP A 67 12.87 1.38 -19.38
C ASP A 67 12.63 1.99 -17.99
N LYS A 68 12.17 3.25 -17.91
CA LYS A 68 11.79 3.91 -16.64
C LYS A 68 10.68 3.17 -15.90
N LYS A 69 9.74 2.54 -16.64
CA LYS A 69 8.66 1.74 -16.06
C LYS A 69 9.20 0.52 -15.31
N TYR A 70 10.20 -0.13 -15.89
CA TYR A 70 10.73 -1.40 -15.38
C TYR A 70 11.48 -1.21 -14.07
N ASP A 71 12.28 -0.15 -13.95
CA ASP A 71 13.08 0.10 -12.74
C ASP A 71 12.18 0.43 -11.54
N PHE A 72 11.26 1.39 -11.67
CA PHE A 72 10.41 1.83 -10.56
C PHE A 72 9.47 0.74 -10.05
N PHE A 73 8.81 0.01 -10.96
CA PHE A 73 7.83 -0.98 -10.54
C PHE A 73 8.47 -2.28 -10.09
N SER A 74 9.65 -2.65 -10.60
CA SER A 74 10.40 -3.79 -10.04
C SER A 74 10.77 -3.53 -8.58
N ASP A 75 11.29 -2.34 -8.26
CA ASP A 75 11.63 -1.97 -6.89
C ASP A 75 10.42 -1.95 -5.94
N LEU A 76 9.24 -1.55 -6.43
CA LEU A 76 7.99 -1.60 -5.65
C LEU A 76 7.51 -3.04 -5.44
N MET A 77 7.56 -3.89 -6.47
CA MET A 77 7.18 -5.30 -6.34
C MET A 77 8.07 -6.03 -5.33
N ASP A 78 9.37 -5.73 -5.31
CA ASP A 78 10.30 -6.28 -4.32
C ASP A 78 9.96 -5.80 -2.90
N GLN A 79 9.59 -4.52 -2.74
CA GLN A 79 9.11 -3.99 -1.46
C GLN A 79 7.79 -4.63 -1.02
N HIS A 80 6.83 -4.85 -1.93
CA HIS A 80 5.58 -5.55 -1.63
C HIS A 80 5.86 -6.96 -1.13
N ALA A 81 6.75 -7.70 -1.82
CA ALA A 81 7.14 -9.04 -1.45
C ALA A 81 7.82 -9.08 -0.06
N GLU A 82 8.72 -8.14 0.23
CA GLU A 82 9.38 -8.01 1.54
C GLU A 82 8.36 -7.75 2.66
N ILE A 83 7.45 -6.80 2.44
CA ILE A 83 6.40 -6.45 3.41
C ILE A 83 5.46 -7.65 3.65
N LEU A 84 4.98 -8.30 2.59
CA LEU A 84 4.10 -9.47 2.70
C LEU A 84 4.79 -10.65 3.41
N GLY A 85 6.10 -10.82 3.20
CA GLY A 85 6.90 -11.79 3.94
C GLY A 85 6.87 -11.55 5.45
N ILE A 86 7.00 -10.30 5.89
CA ILE A 86 6.92 -9.94 7.31
C ILE A 86 5.51 -10.13 7.85
N ILE A 87 4.48 -9.77 7.09
CA ILE A 87 3.08 -10.00 7.47
C ILE A 87 2.83 -11.49 7.73
N GLU A 88 3.34 -12.37 6.87
CA GLU A 88 3.19 -13.81 7.04
C GLU A 88 3.91 -14.32 8.30
N GLU A 89 5.12 -13.84 8.60
CA GLU A 89 5.81 -14.17 9.84
C GLU A 89 5.07 -13.67 11.09
N LEU A 90 4.51 -12.46 11.05
CA LEU A 90 3.68 -11.92 12.13
C LEU A 90 2.39 -12.72 12.30
N ARG A 91 1.76 -13.15 11.21
CA ARG A 91 0.57 -14.02 11.23
C ARG A 91 0.88 -15.36 11.90
N LYS A 92 2.01 -15.99 11.59
CA LYS A 92 2.44 -17.25 12.23
C LYS A 92 2.65 -17.05 13.74
N LYS A 93 3.29 -15.96 14.15
CA LYS A 93 3.47 -15.62 15.58
C LYS A 93 2.12 -15.40 16.28
N LEU A 94 1.22 -14.66 15.65
CA LEU A 94 -0.13 -14.41 16.16
C LEU A 94 -0.88 -15.73 16.40
N GLN A 95 -0.86 -16.65 15.43
CA GLN A 95 -1.50 -17.97 15.56
C GLN A 95 -0.93 -18.80 16.72
N LYS A 96 0.37 -18.69 16.97
CA LYS A 96 1.06 -19.32 18.11
C LYS A 96 0.91 -18.56 19.42
N ARG A 97 0.24 -17.41 19.41
CA ARG A 97 0.07 -16.48 20.54
C ARG A 97 1.41 -15.99 21.09
N GLU A 98 2.39 -15.86 20.22
CA GLU A 98 3.69 -15.26 20.53
C GLU A 98 3.57 -13.72 20.50
N PRO A 99 4.39 -13.00 21.27
CA PRO A 99 4.47 -11.55 21.18
C PRO A 99 4.81 -11.08 19.76
N LEU A 100 4.11 -10.05 19.30
CA LEU A 100 4.38 -9.40 18.02
C LEU A 100 5.30 -8.20 18.21
N ASP A 101 6.26 -8.04 17.30
CA ASP A 101 7.06 -6.83 17.16
C ASP A 101 6.80 -6.24 15.78
N LEU A 102 6.28 -5.01 15.75
CA LEU A 102 5.86 -4.32 14.53
C LEU A 102 6.90 -3.31 14.04
N ASN A 103 8.04 -3.15 14.72
CA ASN A 103 9.02 -2.10 14.41
C ASN A 103 9.56 -2.21 12.98
N GLU A 104 9.91 -3.42 12.56
CA GLU A 104 10.47 -3.65 11.23
C GLU A 104 9.41 -3.42 10.13
N LEU A 105 8.19 -3.91 10.34
CA LEU A 105 7.07 -3.66 9.44
C LEU A 105 6.81 -2.15 9.29
N LYS A 106 6.78 -1.41 10.40
CA LYS A 106 6.60 0.06 10.38
C LYS A 106 7.69 0.76 9.60
N ARG A 107 8.95 0.36 9.80
CA ARG A 107 10.10 0.92 9.10
C ARG A 107 9.95 0.75 7.58
N LEU A 108 9.56 -0.45 7.13
CA LEU A 108 9.38 -0.74 5.71
C LEU A 108 8.17 -0.03 5.12
N LEU A 109 7.03 0.00 5.81
CA LEU A 109 5.85 0.74 5.35
C LEU A 109 6.12 2.24 5.21
N VAL A 110 6.86 2.84 6.14
CA VAL A 110 7.26 4.26 6.04
C VAL A 110 8.21 4.49 4.87
N LYS A 111 9.18 3.58 4.66
CA LYS A 111 10.10 3.65 3.52
C LYS A 111 9.34 3.56 2.19
N HIS A 112 8.46 2.58 2.06
CA HIS A 112 7.63 2.32 0.90
C HIS A 112 6.73 3.51 0.56
N LYS A 113 5.88 3.94 1.50
CA LYS A 113 5.06 5.15 1.38
C LYS A 113 5.87 6.37 0.94
N THR A 114 7.03 6.59 1.58
CA THR A 114 7.87 7.77 1.29
C THR A 114 8.41 7.74 -0.12
N PHE A 115 8.82 6.57 -0.60
CA PHE A 115 9.30 6.39 -1.95
C PHE A 115 8.19 6.70 -2.96
N GLU A 116 6.99 6.18 -2.74
CA GLU A 116 5.87 6.37 -3.67
C GLU A 116 5.39 7.81 -3.72
N GLU A 117 5.16 8.42 -2.55
CA GLU A 117 4.64 9.78 -2.44
C GLU A 117 5.61 10.84 -2.93
N LYS A 118 6.92 10.57 -2.89
CA LYS A 118 7.94 11.53 -3.32
C LYS A 118 8.47 11.28 -4.73
N SER A 119 8.52 10.03 -5.15
CA SER A 119 9.26 9.63 -6.36
C SER A 119 8.36 9.04 -7.44
N ILE A 120 7.23 8.43 -7.08
CA ILE A 120 6.42 7.66 -8.03
C ILE A 120 5.16 8.42 -8.43
N TYR A 121 4.22 8.61 -7.51
CA TYR A 121 2.93 9.22 -7.87
C TYR A 121 3.07 10.65 -8.42
N PRO A 122 3.97 11.53 -7.92
CA PRO A 122 4.16 12.84 -8.53
C PRO A 122 4.61 12.78 -9.99
N VAL A 123 5.45 11.80 -10.34
CA VAL A 123 5.95 11.59 -11.71
C VAL A 123 4.80 11.11 -12.59
N ILE A 124 4.06 10.08 -12.15
CA ILE A 124 2.89 9.57 -12.87
C ILE A 124 1.87 10.69 -13.09
N ASP A 125 1.57 11.48 -12.06
CA ASP A 125 0.62 12.60 -12.13
C ASP A 125 1.01 13.70 -13.14
N GLN A 126 2.30 13.83 -13.45
CA GLN A 126 2.87 14.83 -14.36
C GLN A 126 3.08 14.31 -15.79
N GLU A 127 3.40 13.03 -15.96
CA GLU A 127 3.74 12.46 -17.26
C GLU A 127 2.52 12.01 -18.07
N ILE A 128 1.45 11.56 -17.41
CA ILE A 128 0.27 11.05 -18.13
C ILE A 128 -0.71 12.17 -18.49
N GLY A 129 -1.41 11.99 -19.61
CA GLY A 129 -2.48 12.90 -20.00
C GLY A 129 -3.73 12.80 -19.12
N GLU A 130 -4.56 13.84 -19.11
CA GLU A 130 -5.81 13.89 -18.30
C GLU A 130 -6.76 12.71 -18.56
N GLY A 131 -6.79 12.17 -19.78
CA GLY A 131 -7.62 11.01 -20.12
C GLY A 131 -7.16 9.73 -19.43
N GLU A 132 -5.86 9.45 -19.46
CA GLU A 132 -5.24 8.29 -18.80
C GLU A 132 -5.31 8.44 -17.28
N LYS A 133 -5.07 9.65 -16.79
CA LYS A 133 -5.21 9.99 -15.36
C LYS A 133 -6.60 9.66 -14.84
N ARG A 134 -7.65 10.11 -15.55
CA ARG A 134 -9.03 9.81 -15.18
C ARG A 134 -9.32 8.31 -15.22
N PHE A 135 -8.83 7.60 -16.24
CA PHE A 135 -8.97 6.15 -16.30
C PHE A 135 -8.35 5.45 -15.08
N ILE A 136 -7.13 5.83 -14.67
CA ILE A 136 -6.47 5.26 -13.48
C ILE A 136 -7.28 5.57 -12.21
N ILE A 137 -7.75 6.80 -12.06
CA ILE A 137 -8.54 7.21 -10.89
C ILE A 137 -9.85 6.43 -10.79
N ASP A 138 -10.57 6.29 -11.90
CA ASP A 138 -11.82 5.53 -11.95
C ASP A 138 -11.55 4.06 -11.56
N ARG A 139 -10.45 3.47 -12.06
CA ARG A 139 -10.00 2.12 -11.67
C ARG A 139 -9.66 2.00 -10.18
N ILE A 140 -8.98 2.98 -9.60
CA ILE A 140 -8.68 3.02 -8.16
C ILE A 140 -9.99 3.03 -7.36
N GLN A 141 -10.95 3.86 -7.77
CA GLN A 141 -12.23 3.99 -7.09
C GLN A 141 -13.06 2.69 -7.19
N ASP A 142 -13.13 2.08 -8.36
CA ASP A 142 -13.84 0.81 -8.58
C ASP A 142 -13.38 -0.31 -7.65
N ILE A 143 -12.06 -0.43 -7.46
CA ILE A 143 -11.48 -1.47 -6.60
C ILE A 143 -11.71 -1.14 -5.12
N ARG A 144 -11.72 0.15 -4.75
CA ARG A 144 -11.85 0.60 -3.36
C ARG A 144 -13.28 0.54 -2.83
N LEU A 145 -14.29 0.58 -3.70
CA LEU A 145 -15.69 0.23 -3.37
C LEU A 145 -15.80 -1.18 -2.77
#